data_AF-A0A949I567-F1
#
_entry.id   AF-A0A949I567-F1
#
_cell.length_a   1.000
_cell.length_b   1.000
_cell.length_c   1.000
_cell.angle_alpha   90.00
_cell.angle_beta   90.00
_cell.angle_gamma   90.00
#
_symmetry.space_group_name_H-M   'P 1'
#
loop_
_entity.id
_entity.type
_entity.pdbx_description
1 polymer ?
#
loop_
_entity_poly.entity_id
_entity_poly.type
_entity_poly.pdbx_seq_one_letter_code
_entity_poly.pdbx_strand_id
1 'polypeptide(L)' 'MAKRFPIHPPHPERTCWGCDRYCAADALICGNGSERTQHPAELLGDDWMDFGLDAQRESDAEAPPS' A
#
# COMPACT_ATOMS: atom_id res chain seq x y z
N MET A 1 13.06 6.83 9.19
CA MET A 1 12.34 5.59 9.55
C MET A 1 11.04 5.61 8.78
N ALA A 2 10.81 4.65 7.90
CA ALA A 2 9.53 4.55 7.18
C ALA A 2 8.42 4.41 8.23
N LYS A 3 7.50 5.38 8.26
CA LYS A 3 6.37 5.32 9.19
C LYS A 3 5.52 4.10 8.84
N ARG A 4 5.02 3.37 9.84
CA ARG A 4 4.12 2.23 9.58
C ARG A 4 2.81 2.77 9.02
N PHE A 5 2.65 2.63 7.71
CA PHE A 5 1.37 2.88 7.07
C PHE A 5 0.41 1.73 7.41
N PRO A 6 -0.85 2.03 7.75
CA PRO A 6 -1.86 1.00 7.93
C PRO A 6 -2.12 0.29 6.60
N ILE A 7 -2.34 -1.02 6.65
CA ILE A 7 -2.65 -1.85 5.47
C ILE A 7 -4.07 -1.56 4.94
N HIS A 8 -4.99 -1.23 5.86
CA HIS A 8 -6.38 -0.85 5.57
C HIS A 8 -6.70 0.52 6.19
N PRO A 9 -6.25 1.63 5.59
CA PRO A 9 -6.67 2.95 6.02
C PRO A 9 -8.19 3.12 5.75
N PRO A 10 -8.93 3.81 6.64
CA PRO A 10 -10.35 4.07 6.41
C PRO A 10 -10.62 5.09 5.28
N HIS A 11 -9.62 5.91 4.92
CA HIS A 11 -9.71 6.94 3.89
C HIS A 11 -8.40 7.01 3.07
N PRO A 12 -8.07 5.98 2.27
CA PRO A 12 -6.83 5.92 1.49
C PRO A 12 -6.65 7.12 0.53
N GLU A 13 -7.76 7.69 0.04
CA GLU A 13 -7.78 8.78 -0.93
C GLU A 13 -7.27 10.12 -0.36
N ARG A 14 -7.13 10.24 0.97
CA ARG A 14 -6.80 11.50 1.64
C ARG A 14 -5.31 11.75 1.82
N THR A 15 -4.43 10.79 1.57
CA THR A 15 -2.99 10.90 1.91
C THR A 15 -2.10 10.26 0.84
N CYS A 16 -0.96 10.89 0.54
CA CYS A 16 0.08 10.31 -0.32
C CYS A 16 0.65 9.03 0.32
N TRP A 17 0.51 7.90 -0.37
CA TRP A 17 1.08 6.63 0.05
C TRP A 17 2.61 6.73 0.16
N GLY A 18 3.16 6.31 1.30
CA GLY A 18 4.60 6.40 1.56
C GLY A 18 5.12 7.80 1.90
N CYS A 19 4.26 8.82 2.06
CA CYS A 19 4.69 10.16 2.46
C CYS A 19 4.80 10.32 3.99
N ASP A 20 6.03 10.50 4.50
CA ASP A 20 6.25 10.75 5.93
C ASP A 20 5.70 12.10 6.42
N ARG A 21 5.38 13.03 5.49
CA ARG A 21 5.04 14.44 5.80
C ARG A 21 3.55 14.77 5.77
N TYR A 22 2.67 13.88 5.30
CA TYR A 22 1.23 14.15 5.12
C TYR A 22 0.98 15.49 4.40
N CYS A 23 1.65 15.66 3.26
CA CYS A 23 1.50 16.87 2.47
C CYS A 23 0.03 17.08 2.07
N ALA A 24 -0.41 18.34 2.03
CA ALA A 24 -1.70 18.70 1.47
C ALA A 24 -1.77 18.27 -0.01
N ALA A 25 -2.99 18.08 -0.54
CA ALA A 25 -3.21 17.57 -1.89
C ALA A 25 -2.60 18.45 -3.00
N ASP A 26 -2.42 19.74 -2.72
CA ASP A 26 -1.82 20.77 -3.59
C ASP A 26 -0.35 21.06 -3.28
N ALA A 27 0.25 20.37 -2.31
CA ALA A 27 1.61 20.63 -1.81
C ALA A 27 2.44 19.34 -1.69
N LEU A 28 2.28 18.41 -2.62
CA LEU A 28 2.84 17.05 -2.56
C LEU A 28 4.37 17.01 -2.75
N ILE A 29 5.10 17.05 -1.64
CA ILE A 29 6.58 16.99 -1.64
C ILE A 29 7.08 15.59 -2.06
N CYS A 30 6.35 14.53 -1.69
CA CYS A 30 6.69 13.12 -2.03
C CYS A 30 6.76 12.87 -3.55
N GLY A 31 5.87 13.50 -4.31
CA GLY A 31 5.73 13.31 -5.75
C GLY A 31 6.48 14.33 -6.61
N ASN A 32 7.50 15.02 -6.09
CA ASN A 32 8.13 16.18 -6.77
C ASN A 32 7.11 17.25 -7.21
N GLY A 33 6.05 17.48 -6.43
CA GLY A 33 4.96 18.40 -6.80
C GLY A 33 4.00 17.85 -7.85
N SER A 34 4.04 16.55 -8.13
CA SER A 34 3.10 15.87 -9.01
C SER A 34 1.82 15.45 -8.27
N GLU A 35 1.18 14.40 -8.75
CA GLU A 35 -0.02 13.80 -8.20
C GLU A 35 0.25 12.94 -6.94
N ARG A 36 -0.82 12.68 -6.20
CA ARG A 36 -0.79 11.82 -5.01
C ARG A 36 -0.43 10.40 -5.43
N THR A 37 0.53 9.77 -4.76
CA THR A 37 0.67 8.32 -4.85
C THR A 37 -0.53 7.67 -4.15
N GLN A 38 -1.38 6.99 -4.91
CA GLN A 38 -2.57 6.31 -4.42
C GLN A 38 -2.19 5.13 -3.53
N HIS A 39 -3.04 4.81 -2.54
CA HIS A 39 -2.89 3.58 -1.77
C HIS A 39 -3.15 2.37 -2.68
N PRO A 40 -2.39 1.27 -2.57
CA PRO A 40 -2.61 0.08 -3.41
C PRO A 40 -4.06 -0.41 -3.39
N ALA A 41 -4.70 -0.43 -2.22
CA ALA A 41 -6.12 -0.80 -2.09
C ALA A 41 -7.10 0.03 -2.95
N GLU A 42 -6.78 1.27 -3.33
CA GLU A 42 -7.63 2.07 -4.23
C GLU A 42 -7.68 1.47 -5.65
N LEU A 43 -6.60 0.84 -6.08
CA LEU A 43 -6.45 0.28 -7.43
C LEU A 43 -6.65 -1.24 -7.46
N LEU A 44 -6.28 -1.90 -6.38
CA LEU A 44 -6.12 -3.35 -6.30
C LEU A 44 -7.18 -4.03 -5.42
N GLY A 45 -7.92 -3.28 -4.61
CA GLY A 45 -8.86 -3.82 -3.63
C GLY A 45 -8.25 -4.02 -2.24
N ASP A 46 -9.10 -4.30 -1.25
CA ASP A 46 -8.66 -4.47 0.15
C ASP A 46 -7.71 -5.66 0.33
N ASP A 47 -7.82 -6.68 -0.52
CA ASP A 47 -7.00 -7.89 -0.57
C ASP A 47 -5.66 -7.70 -1.32
N TRP A 48 -5.23 -6.46 -1.56
CA TRP A 48 -3.99 -6.15 -2.29
C TRP A 48 -2.72 -6.78 -1.71
N MET A 49 -2.72 -7.14 -0.42
CA MET A 49 -1.60 -7.83 0.24
C MET A 49 -1.60 -9.35 0.02
N ASP A 50 -2.71 -9.91 -0.45
CA ASP A 50 -2.89 -11.37 -0.60
C ASP A 50 -2.28 -11.88 -1.91
N PHE A 51 -1.85 -10.96 -2.79
CA PHE A 51 -1.21 -11.28 -4.06
C PHE A 51 0.08 -10.47 -4.29
N GLY A 52 0.93 -10.96 -5.18
CA GLY A 52 2.25 -10.37 -5.45
C GLY A 52 3.40 -11.13 -4.80
N LEU A 53 4.61 -10.57 -4.90
CA LEU A 53 5.83 -11.22 -4.42
C LEU A 53 5.96 -11.21 -2.90
N ASP A 54 5.35 -10.21 -2.25
CA ASP A 54 5.37 -10.01 -0.80
C ASP A 54 4.17 -10.64 -0.08
N ALA A 55 3.25 -11.26 -0.83
CA ALA A 55 2.10 -11.95 -0.25
C ALA A 55 2.59 -13.05 0.70
N GLN A 56 2.15 -12.97 1.96
CA GLN A 56 2.41 -14.02 2.93
C GLN A 56 1.55 -15.22 2.54
N ARG A 57 2.07 -16.10 1.68
CA ARG A 57 1.46 -17.41 1.46
C ARG A 57 1.38 -18.08 2.82
N GLU A 58 0.17 -18.25 3.33
CA GLU A 58 -0.10 -19.18 4.42
C GLU A 58 0.38 -20.54 3.93
N SER A 59 1.60 -20.87 4.35
CA SER A 59 2.28 -22.16 4.28
C SER A 59 2.02 -22.98 3.02
N ASP A 60 3.07 -23.13 2.22
CA ASP A 60 3.30 -24.30 1.37
C ASP A 60 3.04 -25.60 2.15
N ALA A 61 1.77 -26.01 2.17
CA ALA A 61 1.26 -27.18 2.86
C ALA A 61 0.23 -27.83 1.95
N GLU A 62 0.70 -28.25 0.78
CA GLU A 62 0.40 -29.57 0.20
C GLU A 62 1.26 -29.71 -1.06
N ALA A 63 2.54 -30.07 -0.87
CA ALA A 63 3.23 -30.80 -1.93
C ALA A 63 2.56 -32.18 -1.99
N PRO A 64 1.85 -32.56 -3.07
CA PRO A 64 1.29 -33.90 -3.15
C PRO A 64 2.47 -34.89 -3.13
N PRO A 65 2.42 -35.94 -2.29
CA PRO A 65 3.46 -36.96 -2.31
C PRO A 65 3.44 -37.69 -3.66
N SER A 66 4.60 -37.68 -4.31
CA SER A 66 5.13 -38.54 -5.39
C SER A 66 4.19 -39.04 -6.49
#